data_AF-A0A7V4G220-F1
#
_entry.id   AF-A0A7V4G220-F1
#
_cell.length_a   1.000
_cell.length_b   1.000
_cell.length_c   1.000
_cell.angle_alpha   90.00
_cell.angle_beta   90.00
_cell.angle_gamma   90.00
#
_symmetry.space_group_name_H-M   'P 1'
#
loop_
_entity.id
_entity.type
_entity.pdbx_description
1 polymer ?
#
loop_
_entity_poly.entity_id
_entity_poly.type
_entity_poly.pdbx_seq_one_letter_code
_entity_poly.pdbx_strand_id
1 'polypeptide(L)' 'MSDNPIDDILAAYPGADRDKLIPILQEVQRVQGHLSREAMMKVGRHLDLPASKVYGVATFYNQFRFAPL' A
#
# COMPACT_ATOMS: atom_id res chain seq x y z
N MET A 1 3.54 15.31 13.19
CA MET A 1 3.78 14.77 11.83
C MET A 1 4.41 13.42 12.06
N SER A 2 3.70 12.36 11.72
CA SER A 2 4.23 11.00 11.87
C SER A 2 5.49 10.89 11.02
N ASP A 3 6.57 10.32 11.53
CA ASP A 3 7.82 10.08 10.78
C ASP A 3 7.64 9.10 9.59
N ASN A 4 6.41 8.64 9.33
CA ASN A 4 6.09 7.66 8.31
C ASN A 4 4.83 8.05 7.50
N PRO A 5 4.98 8.53 6.26
CA PRO A 5 3.86 9.01 5.45
C PRO A 5 2.84 7.93 5.08
N ILE A 6 3.20 6.64 5.20
CA ILE A 6 2.26 5.53 4.98
C ILE A 6 1.21 5.50 6.07
N ASP A 7 1.57 5.76 7.32
CA ASP A 7 0.63 5.68 8.45
C ASP A 7 -0.44 6.77 8.35
N ASP A 8 -0.08 7.96 7.86
CA ASP A 8 -1.02 9.05 7.60
C ASP A 8 -2.00 8.69 6.46
N ILE A 9 -1.54 8.00 5.41
CA ILE A 9 -2.41 7.48 4.34
C ILE A 9 -3.38 6.45 4.94
N LEU A 10 -2.88 5.47 5.69
CA LEU A 10 -3.72 4.42 6.27
C LEU A 10 -4.76 4.97 7.24
N ALA A 11 -4.43 6.02 8.00
CA ALA A 11 -5.37 6.71 8.88
C ALA A 11 -6.55 7.36 8.14
N ALA A 12 -6.39 7.71 6.85
CA ALA A 12 -7.49 8.21 6.02
C ALA A 12 -8.48 7.11 5.58
N TYR A 13 -8.18 5.84 5.84
CA TYR A 13 -9.00 4.68 5.48
C TYR A 13 -9.43 3.86 6.70
N PRO A 14 -10.19 4.42 7.67
CA PRO A 14 -10.66 3.67 8.83
C PRO A 14 -11.65 2.57 8.40
N GLY A 15 -11.47 1.36 8.94
CA GLY A 15 -12.36 0.22 8.66
C GLY A 15 -12.34 -0.26 7.20
N ALA A 16 -11.28 0.09 6.46
CA ALA A 16 -11.12 -0.34 5.08
C ALA A 16 -10.94 -1.86 4.98
N ASP A 17 -11.57 -2.42 3.96
CA ASP A 17 -11.47 -3.83 3.60
C ASP A 17 -10.64 -4.01 2.33
N ARG A 18 -10.61 -5.25 1.85
CA ARG A 18 -9.85 -5.67 0.66
C ARG A 18 -10.13 -4.82 -0.58
N ASP A 19 -11.30 -4.19 -0.70
CA ASP A 19 -11.69 -3.42 -1.89
C ASP A 19 -10.94 -2.09 -1.96
N LYS A 20 -10.39 -1.63 -0.83
CA LYS A 20 -9.54 -0.44 -0.75
C LYS A 20 -8.06 -0.71 -1.01
N LEU A 21 -7.67 -1.97 -1.26
CA LEU A 21 -6.28 -2.33 -1.52
C LEU A 21 -5.67 -1.53 -2.68
N ILE A 22 -6.36 -1.45 -3.82
CA ILE A 22 -5.85 -0.75 -5.00
C ILE A 22 -5.73 0.77 -4.77
N PRO A 23 -6.77 1.47 -4.29
CA PRO A 23 -6.66 2.90 -3.95
C PRO A 23 -5.53 3.22 -2.98
N ILE A 24 -5.37 2.42 -1.92
CA ILE A 24 -4.33 2.65 -0.90
C ILE A 24 -2.93 2.47 -1.52
N LEU A 25 -2.70 1.42 -2.31
CA LEU A 25 -1.43 1.23 -2.99
C LEU A 25 -1.12 2.36 -3.98
N GLN A 26 -2.13 2.90 -4.66
CA GLN A 26 -1.94 4.05 -5.56
C GLN A 26 -1.49 5.30 -4.80
N GLU A 27 -2.09 5.60 -3.65
CA GLU A 27 -1.68 6.75 -2.83
C GLU A 27 -0.30 6.55 -2.22
N VAL A 28 0.01 5.36 -1.71
CA VAL A 28 1.34 5.05 -1.18
C VAL A 28 2.39 5.25 -2.27
N GLN A 29 2.18 4.73 -3.48
CA GLN A 29 3.10 4.94 -4.60
C GLN A 29 3.18 6.42 -5.00
N ARG A 30 2.07 7.16 -4.99
CA ARG A 30 2.06 8.60 -5.30
C ARG A 30 2.95 9.40 -4.32
N VAL A 31 2.97 9.00 -3.05
CA VAL A 31 3.75 9.68 -2.00
C VAL A 31 5.20 9.20 -1.95
N GLN A 32 5.46 7.90 -2.14
CA GLN A 32 6.80 7.32 -2.04
C GLN A 32 7.53 7.16 -3.40
N GLY A 33 6.86 7.39 -4.52
CA GLY A 33 7.35 7.14 -5.88
C GLY A 33 7.35 5.65 -6.29
N HIS A 34 7.31 4.73 -5.33
CA HIS A 34 7.27 3.28 -5.55
C HIS A 34 6.67 2.57 -4.33
N LEU A 35 6.27 1.31 -4.50
CA LEU A 35 5.81 0.44 -3.43
C LEU A 35 6.98 -0.30 -2.79
N SER A 36 7.43 0.18 -1.64
CA SER A 36 8.41 -0.52 -0.81
C SER A 36 7.83 -1.78 -0.16
N ARG A 37 8.70 -2.70 0.26
CA ARG A 37 8.28 -3.90 1.04
C ARG A 37 7.58 -3.52 2.33
N GLU A 38 8.08 -2.49 3.02
CA GLU A 38 7.46 -1.98 4.26
C GLU A 38 6.05 -1.46 4.00
N ALA A 39 5.86 -0.64 2.97
CA ALA A 39 4.56 -0.14 2.53
C ALA A 39 3.55 -1.28 2.34
N MET A 40 3.89 -2.27 1.52
CA MET A 40 2.99 -3.40 1.26
C MET A 40 2.67 -4.21 2.53
N MET A 41 3.63 -4.38 3.44
CA MET A 41 3.38 -5.05 4.72
C MET A 41 2.46 -4.23 5.65
N LYS A 42 2.57 -2.91 5.65
CA LYS A 42 1.69 -2.03 6.43
C LYS A 42 0.27 -2.04 5.87
N VAL A 43 0.13 -1.91 4.55
CA VAL A 43 -1.17 -2.01 3.86
C VAL A 43 -1.83 -3.36 4.11
N GLY A 44 -1.07 -4.46 4.03
CA GLY A 44 -1.57 -5.80 4.34
C GLY A 44 -2.11 -5.91 5.76
N ARG A 45 -1.35 -5.42 6.76
CA ARG A 45 -1.82 -5.39 8.16
C ARG A 45 -3.07 -4.54 8.35
N HIS A 46 -3.15 -3.39 7.70
CA HIS A 46 -4.29 -2.48 7.81
C HIS A 46 -5.59 -3.08 7.26
N LEU A 47 -5.49 -3.87 6.18
CA LEU A 47 -6.64 -4.50 5.51
C LEU A 47 -6.91 -5.94 5.94
N ASP A 48 -6.18 -6.43 6.95
CA ASP A 48 -6.19 -7.85 7.38
C ASP A 48 -5.94 -8.83 6.21
N LEU A 49 -4.96 -8.51 5.37
CA LEU A 49 -4.54 -9.30 4.23
C LEU A 49 -3.11 -9.84 4.41
N PRO A 50 -2.86 -11.12 4.07
CA PRO A 50 -1.51 -11.64 3.99
C PRO A 50 -0.66 -10.83 3.00
N ALA A 51 0.59 -10.56 3.36
CA ALA A 51 1.51 -9.80 2.49
C ALA A 51 1.60 -10.44 1.09
N SER A 52 1.63 -11.78 0.99
CA SER A 52 1.65 -12.50 -0.30
C SER A 52 0.49 -12.12 -1.21
N LYS A 53 -0.70 -11.84 -0.66
CA LYS A 53 -1.87 -11.40 -1.43
C LYS A 53 -1.73 -9.96 -1.90
N VAL A 54 -1.21 -9.07 -1.05
CA VAL A 54 -0.88 -7.69 -1.43
C VAL A 54 0.13 -7.68 -2.58
N TYR A 55 1.20 -8.46 -2.44
CA TYR A 55 2.22 -8.65 -3.47
C TYR A 55 1.64 -9.18 -4.77
N GLY A 56 0.85 -10.25 -4.72
CA GLY A 56 0.24 -10.83 -5.93
C GLY A 56 -0.69 -9.88 -6.66
N VAL A 57 -1.45 -9.06 -5.92
CA VAL A 57 -2.27 -8.00 -6.51
C VAL A 57 -1.39 -6.92 -7.12
N ALA A 58 -0.39 -6.42 -6.38
CA ALA A 58 0.48 -5.36 -6.87
C ALA A 58 1.25 -5.76 -8.14
N THR A 59 1.72 -7.02 -8.24
CA THR A 59 2.45 -7.49 -9.42
C THR A 59 1.55 -7.79 -10.61
N PHE A 60 0.25 -8.01 -10.40
CA PHE A 60 -0.73 -8.19 -11.46
C PHE A 60 -1.04 -6.89 -12.22
N TYR A 61 -1.00 -5.74 -11.53
CA TYR A 61 -1.28 -4.44 -12.14
C TYR A 61 0.00 -3.72 -12.57
N ASN A 62 0.17 -3.55 -13.88
CA ASN A 62 1.35 -2.89 -14.50
C ASN A 62 1.58 -1.43 -14.07
N GLN A 63 0.60 -0.78 -13.42
CA GLN A 63 0.74 0.59 -12.92
C GLN A 63 1.66 0.69 -11.69
N PHE A 64 1.89 -0.40 -10.98
CA PHE A 64 2.68 -0.40 -9.76
C PHE A 64 4.17 -0.63 -10.05
N ARG A 65 5.01 0.10 -9.31
CA ARG A 65 6.47 0.07 -9.38
C ARG A 65 6.99 -0.31 -8.01
N PHE A 66 7.99 -1.19 -7.96
CA PHE A 66 8.56 -1.72 -6.71
C PHE A 66 9.94 -1.18 -6.40
N ALA A 67 10.48 -0.35 -7.30
CA ALA A 67 11.72 0.36 -7.16
C ALA A 67 11.55 1.75 -7.78
N PRO A 68 12.26 2.76 -7.28
CA PRO A 68 12.35 4.05 -7.97
C PRO A 68 13.00 3.86 -9.35
N LEU A 69 12.64 4.73 -10.29
CA LEU A 69 13.30 4.86 -11.59
C LEU A 69 14.63 5.59 -11.44
#